data_AF-A0A293MWU6-F1
#
_entry.id   AF-A0A293MWU6-F1
#
_cell.length_a   1.000
_cell.length_b   1.000
_cell.length_c   1.000
_cell.angle_alpha   90.00
_cell.angle_beta   90.00
_cell.angle_gamma   90.00
#
_symmetry.space_group_name_H-M   'P 1'
#
loop_
_entity.id
_entity.type
_entity.pdbx_description
1 polymer ?
#
loop_
_entity_poly.entity_id
_entity_poly.type
_entity_poly.pdbx_seq_one_letter_code
_entity_poly.pdbx_strand_id
1 'polypeptide(L)'
;MFQTLNLHHTVRWLRIILRREIRGIIRNYSNSLTTNRIYTPALKNAGLKRVCSAGLLFRCMSSKEGDRNVTRSTMIMQDGISIEELPVLIKRTSAEALLSNDVRAQAETDPSSTTSDSVSAVLEGCSTVKEVYTALQSIDPKLLTPAVGVKALDKLLKYRPSGDTRSKRSQNQNHASMVIIELCNLITTSRNSEVIIDGLRTVIKHSYDSAEKSSCVDTFVQGILNRICDATITLPEILEATLLLTSCGNQYLGTIDHFWQGITSQTAEMDKEQILKLYSLLPYFKSSQNIVLRTAARHTNKQLLNMKSEDVTYILSVLTRLTGVPQSLLQNLTKWINLNLHVVPDRDFSCMIKCLRHLKYNDPVTEKALERYIRVRGASLNEDTVHVLSDYCTNFRWRNETVLNAVSDFFYQEP
;
A
#
# COMPACT_ATOMS: atom_id res chain seq x y z
N MET A 1 -13.78 9.63 45.21
CA MET A 1 -15.07 9.62 44.47
C MET A 1 -15.20 10.77 43.44
N PHE A 2 -14.13 11.54 43.13
CA PHE A 2 -14.19 12.71 42.23
C PHE A 2 -13.52 12.56 40.85
N GLN A 3 -13.01 11.37 40.48
CA GLN A 3 -12.21 11.19 39.24
C GLN A 3 -13.01 10.75 38.00
N THR A 4 -14.23 10.25 38.15
CA THR A 4 -15.07 9.79 37.02
C THR A 4 -15.75 10.93 36.27
N LEU A 5 -16.03 12.06 36.94
CA LEU A 5 -16.71 13.21 36.35
C LEU A 5 -15.87 13.94 35.29
N ASN A 6 -14.56 14.10 35.51
CA ASN A 6 -13.68 14.80 34.56
C ASN A 6 -13.43 14.02 33.26
N LEU A 7 -13.24 12.70 33.32
CA LEU A 7 -13.06 11.89 32.10
C LEU A 7 -14.36 11.75 31.29
N HIS A 8 -15.51 11.65 31.96
CA HIS A 8 -16.80 11.64 31.28
C HIS A 8 -17.03 12.95 30.51
N HIS A 9 -16.53 14.07 31.06
CA HIS A 9 -16.57 15.36 30.40
C HIS A 9 -15.67 15.40 29.16
N THR A 10 -14.49 14.78 29.17
CA THR A 10 -13.59 14.71 28.00
C THR A 10 -14.19 13.89 26.87
N VAL A 11 -14.73 12.70 27.16
CA VAL A 11 -15.35 11.85 26.13
C VAL A 11 -16.60 12.52 25.59
N ARG A 12 -17.41 13.15 26.45
CA ARG A 12 -18.59 13.92 26.02
C ARG A 12 -18.18 15.14 25.20
N TRP A 13 -17.11 15.82 25.57
CA TRP A 13 -16.57 16.98 24.86
C TRP A 13 -16.00 16.58 23.50
N LEU A 14 -15.15 15.55 23.41
CA LEU A 14 -14.67 14.95 22.15
C LEU A 14 -15.83 14.50 21.26
N ARG A 15 -16.85 13.83 21.82
CA ARG A 15 -18.06 13.47 21.07
C ARG A 15 -18.86 14.68 20.60
N ILE A 16 -18.95 15.74 21.39
CA ILE A 16 -19.63 16.99 20.98
C ILE A 16 -18.86 17.65 19.85
N ILE A 17 -17.52 17.64 19.91
CA ILE A 17 -16.64 18.19 18.88
C ILE A 17 -16.71 17.37 17.61
N LEU A 18 -16.54 16.04 17.69
CA LEU A 18 -16.70 15.14 16.56
C LEU A 18 -18.09 15.29 15.95
N ARG A 19 -19.16 15.36 16.77
CA ARG A 19 -20.50 15.65 16.26
C ARG A 19 -20.63 17.06 15.69
N ARG A 20 -19.82 18.04 16.09
CA ARG A 20 -19.88 19.44 15.61
C ARG A 20 -19.06 19.61 14.33
N GLU A 21 -17.92 18.94 14.21
CA GLU A 21 -17.11 18.83 13.00
C GLU A 21 -17.84 18.01 11.93
N ILE A 22 -18.34 16.81 12.28
CA ILE A 22 -19.19 16.01 11.38
C ILE A 22 -20.44 16.81 10.96
N ARG A 23 -21.07 17.56 11.88
CA ARG A 23 -22.21 18.44 11.52
C ARG A 23 -21.79 19.71 10.78
N GLY A 24 -20.56 20.19 10.94
CA GLY A 24 -20.01 21.34 10.21
C GLY A 24 -19.74 20.97 8.76
N ILE A 25 -19.16 19.79 8.55
CA ILE A 25 -19.04 19.14 7.25
C ILE A 25 -20.44 18.97 6.64
N ILE A 26 -21.42 18.39 7.35
CA ILE A 26 -22.79 18.19 6.83
C ILE A 26 -23.55 19.52 6.59
N ARG A 27 -23.38 20.55 7.42
CA ARG A 27 -24.06 21.86 7.24
C ARG A 27 -23.51 22.67 6.08
N ASN A 28 -22.21 22.56 5.78
CA ASN A 28 -21.64 23.19 4.59
C ASN A 28 -22.17 22.58 3.29
N TYR A 29 -22.74 21.36 3.34
CA TYR A 29 -23.50 20.75 2.23
C TYR A 29 -24.98 21.16 2.16
N SER A 30 -25.55 21.78 3.21
CA SER A 30 -27.01 21.98 3.33
C SER A 30 -27.51 23.37 2.93
N ASN A 31 -26.63 24.29 2.55
CA ASN A 31 -26.99 25.67 2.22
C ASN A 31 -26.79 25.99 0.72
N SER A 32 -27.49 25.29 -0.16
CA SER A 32 -27.78 25.78 -1.51
C SER A 32 -29.09 25.18 -2.03
N LEU A 33 -30.21 25.63 -1.48
CA LEU A 33 -31.54 25.35 -2.03
C LEU A 33 -32.12 26.64 -2.57
N THR A 34 -31.91 26.88 -3.87
CA THR A 34 -32.83 27.70 -4.66
C THR A 34 -33.17 26.95 -5.93
N THR A 35 -34.46 26.71 -6.07
CA THR A 35 -35.17 26.09 -7.19
C THR A 35 -34.84 26.75 -8.53
N ASN A 36 -34.52 25.94 -9.54
CA ASN A 36 -35.06 26.13 -10.90
C ASN A 36 -34.98 24.83 -11.73
N ARG A 37 -36.11 24.49 -12.35
CA ARG A 37 -36.22 23.57 -13.48
C ARG A 37 -35.45 24.17 -14.67
N ILE A 38 -34.77 23.34 -15.47
CA ILE A 38 -34.86 23.24 -16.94
C ILE A 38 -33.88 22.17 -17.47
N TYR A 39 -34.41 21.35 -18.37
CA TYR A 39 -33.89 20.45 -19.40
C TYR A 39 -32.36 20.21 -19.61
N THR A 40 -32.05 18.92 -19.83
CA THR A 40 -30.88 18.27 -20.47
C THR A 40 -30.38 18.94 -21.78
N PRO A 41 -29.17 18.66 -22.35
CA PRO A 41 -28.22 17.55 -22.11
C PRO A 41 -26.70 17.94 -22.11
N ALA A 42 -25.87 17.40 -21.19
CA ALA A 42 -24.40 17.56 -21.30
C ALA A 42 -23.59 16.47 -20.56
N LEU A 43 -23.71 15.21 -20.97
CA LEU A 43 -22.77 14.14 -20.60
C LEU A 43 -21.70 14.00 -21.70
N LYS A 44 -20.67 14.85 -21.65
CA LYS A 44 -19.45 14.66 -22.49
C LYS A 44 -18.12 14.96 -21.80
N ASN A 45 -18.10 15.51 -20.59
CA ASN A 45 -16.86 15.93 -19.92
C ASN A 45 -16.71 15.34 -18.51
N ALA A 46 -16.69 14.01 -18.41
CA ALA A 46 -16.19 13.32 -17.23
C ALA A 46 -15.09 12.33 -17.65
N GLY A 47 -13.91 12.85 -17.93
CA GLY A 47 -12.60 12.25 -17.62
C GLY A 47 -12.24 10.81 -18.03
N LEU A 48 -13.12 9.99 -18.59
CA LEU A 48 -12.81 8.69 -19.17
C LEU A 48 -12.19 8.90 -20.55
N LYS A 49 -10.94 9.36 -20.57
CA LYS A 49 -10.09 9.18 -21.75
C LYS A 49 -9.80 7.68 -21.89
N ARG A 50 -10.58 7.05 -22.76
CA ARG A 50 -10.29 5.85 -23.56
C ARG A 50 -9.16 4.96 -23.02
N VAL A 51 -9.53 3.96 -22.23
CA VAL A 51 -8.85 2.66 -22.31
C VAL A 51 -9.50 1.94 -23.49
N CYS A 52 -8.82 1.93 -24.64
CA CYS A 52 -9.27 1.19 -25.80
C CYS A 52 -9.16 -0.32 -25.54
N SER A 53 -10.24 -1.03 -25.89
CA SER A 53 -10.35 -2.48 -26.15
C SER A 53 -10.03 -3.45 -25.00
N ALA A 54 -10.86 -3.44 -23.95
CA ALA A 54 -11.13 -4.63 -23.16
C ALA A 54 -12.63 -4.64 -22.82
N GLY A 55 -13.34 -5.71 -23.19
CA GLY A 55 -14.76 -5.87 -22.89
C GLY A 55 -14.95 -6.11 -21.40
N LEU A 56 -15.20 -5.04 -20.64
CA LEU A 56 -15.56 -5.13 -19.22
C LEU A 56 -17.02 -5.59 -19.09
N LEU A 57 -17.22 -6.86 -18.70
CA LEU A 57 -18.52 -7.39 -18.30
C LEU A 57 -18.72 -7.17 -16.80
N PHE A 58 -19.61 -6.26 -16.43
CA PHE A 58 -19.92 -5.95 -15.04
C PHE A 58 -20.96 -6.91 -14.47
N ARG A 59 -20.56 -7.75 -13.51
CA ARG A 59 -21.49 -8.45 -12.63
C ARG A 59 -21.07 -8.21 -11.18
N CYS A 60 -21.73 -7.27 -10.50
CA CYS A 60 -21.47 -6.98 -9.09
C CYS A 60 -22.37 -7.84 -8.19
N MET A 61 -21.75 -8.63 -7.32
CA MET A 61 -22.41 -9.37 -6.25
C MET A 61 -22.09 -8.68 -4.92
N SER A 62 -22.96 -7.77 -4.49
CA SER A 62 -22.76 -7.02 -3.24
C SER A 62 -23.15 -7.87 -2.03
N SER A 63 -22.19 -8.14 -1.15
CA SER A 63 -22.48 -8.60 0.22
C SER A 63 -22.98 -7.42 1.04
N LYS A 64 -24.12 -7.56 1.73
CA LYS A 64 -24.68 -6.53 2.62
C LYS A 64 -23.89 -6.50 3.93
N GLU A 65 -22.72 -5.88 3.96
CA GLU A 65 -22.12 -5.39 5.21
C GLU A 65 -22.75 -4.04 5.56
N GLY A 66 -23.26 -3.90 6.79
CA GLY A 66 -24.05 -2.74 7.24
C GLY A 66 -23.31 -1.40 7.17
N ASP A 67 -24.09 -0.31 7.14
CA ASP A 67 -23.81 1.14 7.30
C ASP A 67 -22.38 1.71 7.06
N ARG A 68 -21.59 1.06 6.21
CA ARG A 68 -20.28 1.53 5.77
C ARG A 68 -20.42 2.20 4.41
N ASN A 69 -19.86 3.40 4.28
CA ASN A 69 -19.85 4.15 3.02
C ASN A 69 -19.11 3.43 1.89
N VAL A 70 -18.19 2.51 2.23
CA VAL A 70 -17.50 1.64 1.28
C VAL A 70 -17.95 0.20 1.48
N THR A 71 -18.42 -0.41 0.41
CA THR A 71 -18.86 -1.80 0.34
C THR A 71 -17.85 -2.60 -0.47
N ARG A 72 -17.66 -3.88 -0.11
CA ARG A 72 -16.82 -4.82 -0.85
C ARG A 72 -17.68 -5.65 -1.80
N SER A 73 -17.22 -5.84 -3.03
CA SER A 73 -17.85 -6.69 -4.05
C SER A 73 -16.75 -7.44 -4.80
N THR A 74 -17.14 -8.33 -5.71
CA THR A 74 -16.23 -8.85 -6.73
C THR A 74 -16.61 -8.34 -8.12
N MET A 75 -15.64 -8.31 -9.02
CA MET A 75 -15.79 -7.95 -10.43
C MET A 75 -15.00 -8.95 -11.27
N ILE A 76 -15.56 -9.39 -12.40
CA ILE A 76 -14.84 -10.18 -13.38
C ILE A 76 -14.16 -9.22 -14.36
N MET A 77 -12.84 -9.29 -14.46
CA MET A 77 -12.05 -8.49 -15.37
C MET A 77 -11.47 -9.39 -16.46
N GLN A 78 -11.68 -8.99 -17.72
CA GLN A 78 -11.05 -9.63 -18.87
C GLN A 78 -9.96 -8.72 -19.43
N ASP A 79 -8.74 -9.25 -19.54
CA ASP A 79 -7.59 -8.61 -20.17
C ASP A 79 -6.99 -9.58 -21.19
N GLY A 80 -7.29 -9.34 -22.47
CA GLY A 80 -7.02 -10.28 -23.55
C GLY A 80 -7.76 -11.62 -23.37
N ILE A 81 -6.98 -12.71 -23.26
CA ILE A 81 -7.49 -14.06 -23.03
C ILE A 81 -7.60 -14.41 -21.53
N SER A 82 -7.10 -13.55 -20.65
CA SER A 82 -7.12 -13.78 -19.21
C SER A 82 -8.42 -13.23 -18.64
N ILE A 83 -9.14 -14.07 -17.90
CA ILE A 83 -10.34 -13.72 -17.14
C ILE A 83 -10.04 -13.97 -15.68
N GLU A 84 -10.17 -12.95 -14.84
CA GLU A 84 -9.87 -13.01 -13.41
C GLU A 84 -11.00 -12.37 -12.61
N GLU A 85 -11.38 -12.97 -11.49
CA GLU A 85 -12.30 -12.38 -10.52
C GLU A 85 -11.49 -11.57 -9.50
N LEU A 86 -11.79 -10.28 -9.39
CA LEU A 86 -11.05 -9.33 -8.56
C LEU A 86 -11.96 -8.71 -7.48
N PRO A 87 -11.44 -8.51 -6.25
CA PRO A 87 -12.16 -7.81 -5.21
C PRO A 87 -12.23 -6.31 -5.54
N VAL A 88 -13.43 -5.74 -5.56
CA VAL A 88 -13.67 -4.34 -5.90
C VAL A 88 -14.24 -3.56 -4.71
N LEU A 89 -13.83 -2.31 -4.54
CA LEU A 89 -14.41 -1.38 -3.56
C LEU A 89 -15.47 -0.55 -4.27
N ILE A 90 -16.63 -0.43 -3.63
CA ILE A 90 -17.74 0.38 -4.13
C ILE A 90 -18.09 1.37 -3.05
N LYS A 91 -17.87 2.66 -3.32
CA LYS A 91 -18.31 3.72 -2.43
C LYS A 91 -19.75 4.12 -2.79
N ARG A 92 -20.64 4.11 -1.79
CA ARG A 92 -21.99 4.65 -1.94
C ARG A 92 -21.91 6.17 -1.84
N THR A 93 -22.36 6.85 -2.89
CA THR A 93 -22.40 8.32 -2.96
C THR A 93 -23.83 8.75 -3.26
N SER A 94 -24.32 9.82 -2.61
CA SER A 94 -25.62 10.40 -2.95
C SER A 94 -25.58 11.04 -4.35
N ALA A 95 -26.72 11.08 -5.03
CA ALA A 95 -26.81 11.70 -6.36
C ALA A 95 -26.37 13.18 -6.33
N GLU A 96 -26.66 13.87 -5.22
CA GLU A 96 -26.25 15.26 -4.98
C GLU A 96 -24.72 15.42 -4.93
N ALA A 97 -24.03 14.51 -4.23
CA ALA A 97 -22.57 14.54 -4.13
C ALA A 97 -21.85 14.21 -5.45
N LEU A 98 -22.51 13.51 -6.38
CA LEU A 98 -22.00 13.27 -7.74
C LEU A 98 -22.17 14.50 -8.66
N LEU A 99 -23.14 15.36 -8.37
CA LEU A 99 -23.48 16.54 -9.19
C LEU A 99 -22.81 17.82 -8.69
N SER A 100 -22.39 17.87 -7.42
CA SER A 100 -21.59 18.95 -6.86
C SER A 100 -20.13 18.84 -7.33
N ASN A 101 -19.82 19.45 -8.48
CA ASN A 101 -18.44 19.63 -8.99
C ASN A 101 -17.59 20.58 -8.11
N ASP A 102 -18.12 21.10 -7.00
CA ASP A 102 -17.54 22.21 -6.24
C ASP A 102 -16.55 21.83 -5.12
N VAL A 103 -16.19 20.55 -4.94
CA VAL A 103 -15.26 20.13 -3.86
C VAL A 103 -13.87 19.79 -4.40
N ARG A 104 -13.38 20.55 -5.39
CA ARG A 104 -11.96 20.49 -5.80
C ARG A 104 -11.19 21.78 -5.54
N ALA A 105 -11.82 22.81 -4.97
CA ALA A 105 -11.18 24.09 -4.68
C ALA A 105 -11.77 24.75 -3.42
N GLN A 106 -11.58 24.14 -2.26
CA GLN A 106 -11.45 24.91 -1.02
C GLN A 106 -10.12 24.53 -0.41
N ALA A 107 -9.11 25.33 -0.75
CA ALA A 107 -7.89 25.47 0.03
C ALA A 107 -8.33 25.88 1.43
N GLU A 108 -8.22 24.95 2.38
CA GLU A 108 -8.25 25.35 3.79
C GLU A 108 -7.04 26.25 4.01
N THR A 109 -7.34 27.47 4.41
CA THR A 109 -6.39 28.37 5.03
C THR A 109 -5.96 27.66 6.30
N ASP A 110 -4.73 27.14 6.32
CA ASP A 110 -4.12 26.58 7.52
C ASP A 110 -4.34 27.58 8.68
N PRO A 111 -4.95 27.19 9.81
CA PRO A 111 -4.87 28.02 11.00
C PRO A 111 -3.39 28.19 11.31
N SER A 112 -2.91 29.43 11.30
CA SER A 112 -1.50 29.85 11.48
C SER A 112 -0.63 28.80 12.18
N SER A 113 0.36 28.25 11.48
CA SER A 113 1.29 27.21 11.93
C SER A 113 1.82 27.42 13.36
N THR A 114 1.99 28.67 13.76
CA THR A 114 2.46 29.10 15.08
C THR A 114 1.61 28.59 16.27
N THR A 115 0.30 28.43 16.13
CA THR A 115 -0.56 27.96 17.25
C THR A 115 -0.62 26.43 17.36
N SER A 116 -0.54 25.71 16.24
CA SER A 116 -0.47 24.24 16.20
C SER A 116 0.81 23.72 16.86
N ASP A 117 1.91 24.42 16.66
CA ASP A 117 3.22 24.07 17.23
C ASP A 117 3.23 24.23 18.75
N SER A 118 2.53 25.24 19.28
CA SER A 118 2.40 25.45 20.74
C SER A 118 1.65 24.31 21.42
N VAL A 119 0.57 23.81 20.82
CA VAL A 119 -0.22 22.68 21.34
C VAL A 119 0.55 21.36 21.24
N SER A 120 1.28 21.17 20.14
CA SER A 120 2.18 20.04 19.96
C SER A 120 3.28 19.99 21.03
N ALA A 121 3.89 21.14 21.35
CA ALA A 121 4.92 21.23 22.38
C ALA A 121 4.39 20.89 23.79
N VAL A 122 3.15 21.28 24.11
CA VAL A 122 2.48 20.92 25.37
C VAL A 122 2.29 19.40 25.49
N LEU A 123 1.89 18.74 24.40
CA LEU A 123 1.75 17.27 24.36
C LEU A 123 3.10 16.55 24.40
N GLU A 124 4.16 17.15 23.85
CA GLU A 124 5.52 16.61 23.92
C GLU A 124 6.06 16.60 25.36
N GLY A 125 5.72 17.62 26.15
CA GLY A 125 6.04 17.71 27.58
C GLY A 125 5.26 16.75 28.49
N CYS A 126 4.19 16.11 27.99
CA CYS A 126 3.43 15.14 28.77
C CYS A 126 4.23 13.83 28.98
N SER A 127 4.33 13.44 30.24
CA SER A 127 5.05 12.25 30.73
C SER A 127 4.14 11.17 31.29
N THR A 128 2.89 11.51 31.59
CA THR A 128 1.88 10.57 32.10
C THR A 128 0.58 10.59 31.29
N VAL A 129 -0.14 9.47 31.28
CA VAL A 129 -1.46 9.35 30.61
C VAL A 129 -2.46 10.41 31.14
N LYS A 130 -2.37 10.76 32.43
CA LYS A 130 -3.24 11.77 33.04
C LYS A 130 -2.96 13.16 32.49
N GLU A 131 -1.68 13.52 32.34
CA GLU A 131 -1.27 14.80 31.74
C GLU A 131 -1.78 14.93 30.30
N VAL A 132 -1.71 13.85 29.52
CA VAL A 132 -2.25 13.86 28.14
C VAL A 132 -3.76 14.08 28.14
N TYR A 133 -4.51 13.45 29.06
CA TYR A 133 -5.96 13.71 29.16
C TYR A 133 -6.29 15.13 29.60
N THR A 134 -5.56 15.69 30.57
CA THR A 134 -5.77 17.07 30.99
C THR A 134 -5.40 18.07 29.89
N ALA A 135 -4.32 17.79 29.15
CA ALA A 135 -3.94 18.58 27.99
C ALA A 135 -5.05 18.55 26.93
N LEU A 136 -5.55 17.37 26.57
CA LEU A 136 -6.67 17.21 25.63
C LEU A 136 -7.96 17.91 26.09
N GLN A 137 -8.24 18.01 27.40
CA GLN A 137 -9.37 18.77 27.93
C GLN A 137 -9.18 20.29 27.85
N SER A 138 -7.94 20.75 27.99
CA SER A 138 -7.59 22.17 28.04
C SER A 138 -7.42 22.82 26.66
N ILE A 139 -7.24 22.00 25.61
CA ILE A 139 -7.07 22.47 24.24
C ILE A 139 -8.40 22.99 23.69
N ASP A 140 -8.38 24.14 23.00
CA ASP A 140 -9.55 24.63 22.25
C ASP A 140 -9.93 23.59 21.17
N PRO A 141 -11.22 23.19 21.07
CA PRO A 141 -11.67 22.24 20.06
C PRO A 141 -11.25 22.58 18.62
N LYS A 142 -11.08 23.87 18.29
CA LYS A 142 -10.66 24.32 16.95
C LYS A 142 -9.19 24.03 16.65
N LEU A 143 -8.37 23.82 17.69
CA LEU A 143 -6.94 23.55 17.56
C LEU A 143 -6.63 22.04 17.58
N LEU A 144 -7.64 21.20 17.82
CA LEU A 144 -7.50 19.75 17.83
C LEU A 144 -7.50 19.21 16.38
N THR A 145 -6.39 19.38 15.69
CA THR A 145 -6.21 18.89 14.31
C THR A 145 -5.89 17.39 14.30
N PRO A 146 -6.12 16.68 13.17
CA PRO A 146 -5.73 15.29 13.01
C PRO A 146 -4.24 15.01 13.30
N ALA A 147 -3.33 15.93 12.94
CA ALA A 147 -1.90 15.82 13.22
C ALA A 147 -1.60 15.87 14.73
N VAL A 148 -2.24 16.78 15.46
CA VAL A 148 -2.18 16.83 16.93
C VAL A 148 -2.77 15.54 17.52
N GLY A 149 -3.83 15.00 16.90
CA GLY A 149 -4.42 13.71 17.25
C GLY A 149 -3.42 12.55 17.19
N VAL A 150 -2.57 12.48 16.15
CA VAL A 150 -1.50 11.46 16.04
C VAL A 150 -0.52 11.57 17.20
N LYS A 151 -0.04 12.77 17.53
CA LYS A 151 0.87 13.00 18.66
C LYS A 151 0.25 12.60 19.99
N ALA A 152 -1.00 12.97 20.22
CA ALA A 152 -1.74 12.58 21.42
C ALA A 152 -1.93 11.05 21.51
N LEU A 153 -2.23 10.40 20.38
CA LEU A 153 -2.37 8.95 20.30
C LEU A 153 -1.05 8.23 20.61
N ASP A 154 0.08 8.68 20.07
CA ASP A 154 1.42 8.12 20.33
C ASP A 154 1.74 8.16 21.83
N LYS A 155 1.53 9.32 22.46
CA LYS A 155 1.76 9.50 23.90
C LYS A 155 0.85 8.62 24.75
N LEU A 156 -0.45 8.54 24.42
CA LEU A 156 -1.39 7.70 25.16
C LEU A 156 -1.03 6.22 25.08
N LEU A 157 -0.64 5.73 23.90
CA LEU A 157 -0.26 4.33 23.72
C LEU A 157 1.11 4.03 24.35
N LYS A 158 2.07 4.95 24.29
CA LYS A 158 3.40 4.80 24.88
C LYS A 158 3.38 4.67 26.41
N TYR A 159 2.58 5.49 27.10
CA TYR A 159 2.55 5.52 28.57
C TYR A 159 1.47 4.63 29.19
N ARG A 160 0.74 3.86 28.37
CA ARG A 160 -0.26 2.93 28.90
C ARG A 160 0.45 1.77 29.60
N PRO A 161 0.14 1.48 30.88
CA PRO A 161 0.77 0.36 31.57
C PRO A 161 0.38 -0.94 30.88
N SER A 162 1.40 -1.66 30.39
CA SER A 162 1.27 -3.01 29.84
C SER A 162 0.71 -3.92 30.94
N GLY A 163 -0.38 -4.61 30.66
CA GLY A 163 -1.25 -5.16 31.68
C GLY A 163 -0.60 -6.30 32.48
N ASP A 164 -0.47 -6.10 33.79
CA ASP A 164 -0.61 -7.18 34.79
C ASP A 164 -0.86 -6.61 36.19
N THR A 165 -2.09 -6.25 36.52
CA THR A 165 -2.57 -6.23 37.91
C THR A 165 -4.10 -6.36 37.93
N ARG A 166 -4.56 -7.47 38.51
CA ARG A 166 -5.94 -7.96 38.58
C ARG A 166 -6.95 -6.99 39.23
N SER A 167 -8.16 -7.03 38.65
CA SER A 167 -9.49 -7.01 39.28
C SER A 167 -10.19 -5.74 39.80
N LYS A 168 -9.72 -4.51 39.56
CA LYS A 168 -10.54 -3.30 39.85
C LYS A 168 -10.61 -2.24 38.73
N ARG A 169 -10.13 -2.55 37.52
CA ARG A 169 -9.84 -1.56 36.46
C ARG A 169 -10.85 -1.46 35.30
N SER A 170 -11.94 -2.23 35.28
CA SER A 170 -12.82 -2.35 34.11
C SER A 170 -13.38 -0.99 33.63
N GLN A 171 -13.74 -0.08 34.54
CA GLN A 171 -14.35 1.19 34.16
C GLN A 171 -13.32 2.17 33.55
N ASN A 172 -12.13 2.30 34.14
CA ASN A 172 -11.08 3.21 33.63
C ASN A 172 -10.43 2.71 32.33
N GLN A 173 -10.34 1.39 32.13
CA GLN A 173 -9.89 0.81 30.86
C GLN A 173 -10.87 1.16 29.73
N ASN A 174 -12.17 0.98 29.96
CA ASN A 174 -13.20 1.31 28.96
C ASN A 174 -13.17 2.79 28.53
N HIS A 175 -12.85 3.72 29.44
CA HIS A 175 -12.72 5.14 29.11
C HIS A 175 -11.48 5.45 28.26
N ALA A 176 -10.34 4.83 28.55
CA ALA A 176 -9.14 5.03 27.76
C ALA A 176 -9.31 4.52 26.33
N SER A 177 -9.92 3.35 26.17
CA SER A 177 -10.21 2.75 24.86
C SER A 177 -11.21 3.59 24.07
N MET A 178 -12.22 4.19 24.73
CA MET A 178 -13.11 5.16 24.08
C MET A 178 -12.36 6.39 23.55
N VAL A 179 -11.47 7.00 24.33
CA VAL A 179 -10.72 8.18 23.85
C VAL A 179 -9.78 7.82 22.69
N ILE A 180 -9.13 6.65 22.75
CA ILE A 180 -8.29 6.16 21.65
C ILE A 180 -9.10 5.99 20.37
N ILE A 181 -10.28 5.36 20.44
CA ILE A 181 -11.16 5.19 19.28
C ILE A 181 -11.60 6.55 18.72
N GLU A 182 -11.94 7.52 19.57
CA GLU A 182 -12.32 8.87 19.11
C GLU A 182 -11.14 9.61 18.47
N LEU A 183 -9.90 9.41 18.95
CA LEU A 183 -8.72 9.94 18.29
C LEU A 183 -8.48 9.26 16.94
N CYS A 184 -8.65 7.94 16.83
CA CYS A 184 -8.59 7.23 15.55
C CYS A 184 -9.64 7.77 14.56
N ASN A 185 -10.87 8.00 15.03
CA ASN A 185 -11.93 8.60 14.22
C ASN A 185 -11.55 10.02 13.77
N LEU A 186 -11.03 10.86 14.68
CA LEU A 186 -10.55 12.19 14.33
C LEU A 186 -9.44 12.12 13.26
N ILE A 187 -8.44 11.27 13.45
CA ILE A 187 -7.31 11.17 12.51
C ILE A 187 -7.80 10.74 11.12
N THR A 188 -8.73 9.79 11.04
CA THR A 188 -9.29 9.31 9.76
C THR A 188 -10.14 10.34 9.01
N THR A 189 -10.59 11.42 9.68
CA THR A 189 -11.23 12.55 8.99
C THR A 189 -10.24 13.47 8.24
N SER A 190 -8.94 13.34 8.50
CA SER A 190 -7.89 14.12 7.82
C SER A 190 -8.00 14.02 6.31
N ARG A 191 -7.92 15.16 5.59
CA ARG A 191 -7.77 15.20 4.13
C ARG A 191 -6.39 14.70 3.67
N ASN A 192 -5.37 14.87 4.52
CA ASN A 192 -4.03 14.37 4.25
C ASN A 192 -3.93 12.88 4.63
N SER A 193 -3.69 12.05 3.62
CA SER A 193 -3.54 10.59 3.72
C SER A 193 -2.30 10.17 4.53
N GLU A 194 -1.23 10.96 4.51
CA GLU A 194 -0.03 10.75 5.31
C GLU A 194 -0.34 10.72 6.82
N VAL A 195 -1.17 11.66 7.29
CA VAL A 195 -1.58 11.74 8.70
C VAL A 195 -2.37 10.48 9.13
N ILE A 196 -3.16 9.90 8.21
CA ILE A 196 -3.90 8.65 8.45
C ILE A 196 -2.91 7.48 8.58
N ILE A 197 -1.90 7.43 7.71
CA ILE A 197 -0.85 6.39 7.73
C ILE A 197 0.03 6.52 8.98
N ASP A 198 0.36 7.74 9.41
CA ASP A 198 1.10 8.00 10.64
C ASP A 198 0.31 7.54 11.87
N GLY A 199 -1.00 7.77 11.89
CA GLY A 199 -1.90 7.24 12.92
C GLY A 199 -1.88 5.71 12.96
N LEU A 200 -1.96 5.05 11.80
CA LEU A 200 -1.85 3.59 11.69
C LEU A 200 -0.48 3.08 12.19
N ARG A 201 0.62 3.72 11.77
CA ARG A 201 1.99 3.40 12.21
C ARG A 201 2.12 3.48 13.72
N THR A 202 1.53 4.52 14.32
CA THR A 202 1.52 4.75 15.77
C THR A 202 0.82 3.62 16.53
N VAL A 203 -0.36 3.20 16.05
CA VAL A 203 -1.09 2.07 16.65
C VAL A 203 -0.29 0.77 16.55
N ILE A 204 0.32 0.51 15.40
CA ILE A 204 1.09 -0.72 15.16
C ILE A 204 2.31 -0.79 16.08
N LYS A 205 3.01 0.34 16.25
CA LYS A 205 4.24 0.47 17.05
C LYS A 205 4.02 0.23 18.54
N HIS A 206 2.89 0.67 19.09
CA HIS A 206 2.69 0.76 20.54
C HIS A 206 1.58 -0.12 21.12
N SER A 207 0.80 -0.84 20.30
CA SER A 207 -0.32 -1.63 20.82
C SER A 207 0.09 -3.02 21.31
N TYR A 208 -0.16 -3.30 22.59
CA TYR A 208 0.13 -4.58 23.26
C TYR A 208 -1.11 -5.49 23.40
N ASP A 209 -2.33 -4.92 23.39
CA ASP A 209 -3.58 -5.69 23.42
C ASP A 209 -4.10 -5.95 21.99
N SER A 210 -4.31 -7.22 21.64
CA SER A 210 -4.70 -7.68 20.31
C SER A 210 -6.11 -7.22 19.90
N ALA A 211 -7.06 -7.17 20.84
CA ALA A 211 -8.45 -6.82 20.52
C ALA A 211 -8.63 -5.31 20.27
N GLU A 212 -8.10 -4.47 21.16
CA GLU A 212 -8.12 -3.01 20.97
C GLU A 212 -7.31 -2.58 19.75
N LYS A 213 -6.17 -3.24 19.48
CA LYS A 213 -5.36 -3.02 18.28
C LYS A 213 -6.20 -3.21 17.02
N SER A 214 -6.90 -4.34 16.93
CA SER A 214 -7.68 -4.70 15.75
C SER A 214 -8.78 -3.68 15.48
N SER A 215 -9.50 -3.23 16.51
CA SER A 215 -10.52 -2.18 16.36
C SER A 215 -9.94 -0.86 15.86
N CYS A 216 -8.76 -0.45 16.33
CA CYS A 216 -8.13 0.79 15.88
C CYS A 216 -7.62 0.67 14.44
N VAL A 217 -6.94 -0.43 14.12
CA VAL A 217 -6.47 -0.72 12.76
C VAL A 217 -7.64 -0.76 11.78
N ASP A 218 -8.77 -1.36 12.15
CA ASP A 218 -9.97 -1.41 11.31
C ASP A 218 -10.50 -0.01 10.99
N THR A 219 -10.48 0.93 11.95
CA THR A 219 -10.84 2.33 11.73
C THR A 219 -9.94 2.98 10.67
N PHE A 220 -8.61 2.82 10.80
CA PHE A 220 -7.65 3.35 9.82
C PHE A 220 -7.80 2.70 8.44
N VAL A 221 -8.02 1.38 8.40
CA VAL A 221 -8.28 0.65 7.17
C VAL A 221 -9.49 1.22 6.45
N GLN A 222 -10.61 1.49 7.14
CA GLN A 222 -11.77 2.11 6.51
C GLN A 222 -11.45 3.52 5.98
N GLY A 223 -10.66 4.31 6.71
CA GLY A 223 -10.16 5.60 6.22
C GLY A 223 -9.38 5.47 4.91
N ILE A 224 -8.41 4.54 4.86
CA ILE A 224 -7.58 4.28 3.68
C ILE A 224 -8.44 3.79 2.49
N LEU A 225 -9.38 2.87 2.72
CA LEU A 225 -10.27 2.37 1.67
C LEU A 225 -11.15 3.48 1.09
N ASN A 226 -11.66 4.39 1.93
CA ASN A 226 -12.38 5.58 1.44
C ASN A 226 -11.49 6.45 0.54
N ARG A 227 -10.24 6.68 0.94
CA ARG A 227 -9.29 7.50 0.16
C ARG A 227 -8.91 6.87 -1.18
N ILE A 228 -8.82 5.54 -1.24
CA ILE A 228 -8.64 4.77 -2.48
C ILE A 228 -9.84 4.98 -3.41
N CYS A 229 -11.07 4.83 -2.90
CA CYS A 229 -12.29 5.06 -3.69
C CYS A 229 -12.38 6.50 -4.22
N ASP A 230 -11.92 7.48 -3.44
CA ASP A 230 -11.90 8.89 -3.83
C ASP A 230 -10.72 9.26 -4.73
N ALA A 231 -9.81 8.32 -5.02
CA ALA A 231 -8.56 8.55 -5.75
C ALA A 231 -7.73 9.72 -5.18
N THR A 232 -7.74 9.88 -3.84
CA THR A 232 -7.03 10.96 -3.12
C THR A 232 -5.76 10.49 -2.42
N ILE A 233 -5.53 9.17 -2.39
CA ILE A 233 -4.31 8.58 -1.83
C ILE A 233 -3.27 8.38 -2.94
N THR A 234 -2.01 8.65 -2.63
CA THR A 234 -0.90 8.50 -3.55
C THR A 234 -0.33 7.08 -3.53
N LEU A 235 0.43 6.71 -4.56
CA LEU A 235 1.04 5.38 -4.62
C LEU A 235 2.01 5.10 -3.46
N PRO A 236 2.95 5.99 -3.06
CA PRO A 236 3.83 5.74 -1.92
C PRO A 236 3.07 5.45 -0.63
N GLU A 237 1.97 6.18 -0.41
CA GLU A 237 1.07 5.99 0.72
C GLU A 237 0.36 4.63 0.68
N ILE A 238 -0.11 4.19 -0.49
CA ILE A 238 -0.69 2.85 -0.65
C ILE A 238 0.35 1.76 -0.31
N LEU A 239 1.58 1.87 -0.85
CA LEU A 239 2.63 0.89 -0.61
C LEU A 239 3.03 0.83 0.87
N GLU A 240 3.08 1.98 1.54
CA GLU A 240 3.34 2.06 2.98
C GLU A 240 2.20 1.45 3.79
N ALA A 241 0.95 1.76 3.46
CA ALA A 241 -0.21 1.15 4.10
C ALA A 241 -0.24 -0.37 3.92
N THR A 242 0.10 -0.89 2.73
CA THR A 242 0.23 -2.34 2.51
C THR A 242 1.27 -2.93 3.45
N LEU A 243 2.47 -2.35 3.51
CA LEU A 243 3.55 -2.84 4.38
C LEU A 243 3.11 -2.87 5.85
N LEU A 244 2.51 -1.79 6.35
CA LEU A 244 2.00 -1.71 7.71
C LEU A 244 0.94 -2.80 7.98
N LEU A 245 0.00 -3.02 7.08
CA LEU A 245 -1.04 -4.05 7.25
C LEU A 245 -0.50 -5.47 7.21
N THR A 246 0.57 -5.75 6.46
CA THR A 246 1.22 -7.08 6.50
C THR A 246 1.79 -7.40 7.88
N SER A 247 2.24 -6.39 8.62
CA SER A 247 2.73 -6.54 10.00
C SER A 247 1.62 -6.73 11.05
N CYS A 248 0.36 -6.42 10.70
CA CYS A 248 -0.79 -6.54 11.61
C CYS A 248 -1.36 -7.96 11.69
N GLY A 249 -1.01 -8.83 10.74
CA GLY A 249 -1.44 -10.23 10.70
C GLY A 249 -2.27 -10.58 9.46
N ASN A 250 -2.48 -11.90 9.28
CA ASN A 250 -3.08 -12.46 8.07
C ASN A 250 -4.53 -12.04 7.81
N GLN A 251 -5.25 -11.56 8.84
CA GLN A 251 -6.62 -11.09 8.73
C GLN A 251 -6.76 -9.87 7.79
N TYR A 252 -5.68 -9.11 7.61
CA TYR A 252 -5.68 -7.92 6.76
C TYR A 252 -5.31 -8.20 5.29
N LEU A 253 -4.84 -9.40 4.95
CA LEU A 253 -4.45 -9.75 3.57
C LEU A 253 -5.63 -9.62 2.58
N GLY A 254 -6.85 -9.96 3.00
CA GLY A 254 -8.05 -9.75 2.18
C GLY A 254 -8.36 -8.26 1.94
N THR A 255 -7.97 -7.38 2.88
CA THR A 255 -8.11 -5.93 2.71
C THR A 255 -7.02 -5.38 1.79
N ILE A 256 -5.76 -5.82 1.98
CA ILE A 256 -4.63 -5.48 1.09
C ILE A 256 -4.97 -5.80 -0.35
N ASP A 257 -5.66 -6.92 -0.58
CA ASP A 257 -6.09 -7.31 -1.92
C ASP A 257 -6.92 -6.22 -2.60
N HIS A 258 -7.69 -5.38 -1.88
CA HIS A 258 -8.46 -4.30 -2.51
C HIS A 258 -7.61 -3.09 -2.96
N PHE A 259 -6.35 -3.00 -2.53
CA PHE A 259 -5.48 -1.86 -2.84
C PHE A 259 -5.03 -1.86 -4.30
N TRP A 260 -5.23 -2.96 -5.04
CA TRP A 260 -4.93 -3.02 -6.47
C TRP A 260 -5.63 -1.90 -7.25
N GLN A 261 -6.83 -1.47 -6.84
CA GLN A 261 -7.54 -0.37 -7.50
C GLN A 261 -6.76 0.94 -7.46
N GLY A 262 -6.19 1.28 -6.29
CA GLY A 262 -5.36 2.48 -6.15
C GLY A 262 -4.03 2.36 -6.90
N ILE A 263 -3.45 1.15 -6.94
CA ILE A 263 -2.18 0.91 -7.66
C ILE A 263 -2.38 1.02 -9.17
N THR A 264 -3.47 0.45 -9.69
CA THR A 264 -3.74 0.40 -11.14
C THR A 264 -4.36 1.68 -11.70
N SER A 265 -5.08 2.45 -10.87
CA SER A 265 -5.65 3.74 -11.27
C SER A 265 -4.58 4.84 -11.41
N GLN A 266 -3.42 4.66 -10.77
CA GLN A 266 -2.32 5.59 -10.89
C GLN A 266 -1.74 5.55 -12.30
N THR A 267 -1.90 6.65 -13.03
CA THR A 267 -1.40 6.81 -14.41
C THR A 267 -0.01 7.43 -14.48
N ALA A 268 0.46 8.02 -13.37
CA ALA A 268 1.79 8.60 -13.27
C ALA A 268 2.87 7.51 -13.37
N GLU A 269 4.06 7.91 -13.84
CA GLU A 269 5.19 6.99 -13.90
C GLU A 269 5.68 6.67 -12.49
N MET A 270 5.81 5.37 -12.19
CA MET A 270 6.44 4.90 -10.98
C MET A 270 7.96 5.11 -11.08
N ASP A 271 8.56 5.64 -10.01
CA ASP A 271 10.01 5.66 -9.89
C ASP A 271 10.57 4.24 -9.63
N LYS A 272 11.89 4.12 -9.69
CA LYS A 272 12.58 2.84 -9.49
C LYS A 272 12.32 2.26 -8.10
N GLU A 273 12.40 3.10 -7.07
CA GLU A 273 12.27 2.72 -5.66
C GLU A 273 10.86 2.19 -5.35
N GLN A 274 9.83 2.82 -5.91
CA GLN A 274 8.43 2.40 -5.84
C GLN A 274 8.20 1.08 -6.56
N ILE A 275 8.82 0.86 -7.72
CA ILE A 275 8.74 -0.41 -8.44
C ILE A 275 9.33 -1.54 -7.58
N LEU A 276 10.52 -1.34 -7.01
CA LEU A 276 11.16 -2.33 -6.16
C LEU A 276 10.34 -2.61 -4.89
N LYS A 277 9.81 -1.55 -4.25
CA LYS A 277 8.89 -1.69 -3.10
C LYS A 277 7.63 -2.46 -3.50
N LEU A 278 7.05 -2.20 -4.68
CA LEU A 278 5.90 -2.94 -5.17
C LEU A 278 6.20 -4.43 -5.38
N TYR A 279 7.35 -4.78 -5.98
CA TYR A 279 7.77 -6.18 -6.09
C TYR A 279 7.92 -6.85 -4.73
N SER A 280 8.47 -6.16 -3.74
CA SER A 280 8.58 -6.68 -2.37
C SER A 280 7.21 -7.05 -1.77
N LEU A 281 6.15 -6.34 -2.18
CA LEU A 281 4.81 -6.49 -1.64
C LEU A 281 3.91 -7.45 -2.45
N LEU A 282 4.28 -7.79 -3.69
CA LEU A 282 3.52 -8.70 -4.56
C LEU A 282 3.11 -10.04 -3.90
N PRO A 283 3.96 -10.70 -3.09
CA PRO A 283 3.58 -11.95 -2.42
C PRO A 283 2.39 -11.83 -1.45
N TYR A 284 2.05 -10.62 -0.99
CA TYR A 284 0.95 -10.40 -0.05
C TYR A 284 -0.40 -10.18 -0.74
N PHE A 285 -0.40 -9.90 -2.05
CA PHE A 285 -1.60 -9.91 -2.86
C PHE A 285 -1.95 -11.35 -3.20
N LYS A 286 -3.24 -11.69 -3.11
CA LYS A 286 -3.75 -13.03 -3.41
C LYS A 286 -4.48 -12.99 -4.76
N SER A 287 -5.77 -12.70 -4.73
CA SER A 287 -6.62 -12.68 -5.93
C SER A 287 -6.20 -11.60 -6.93
N SER A 288 -5.64 -10.50 -6.42
CA SER A 288 -5.22 -9.37 -7.24
C SER A 288 -3.74 -9.40 -7.66
N GLN A 289 -3.00 -10.47 -7.32
CA GLN A 289 -1.56 -10.54 -7.57
C GLN A 289 -1.20 -10.33 -9.04
N ASN A 290 -1.93 -10.99 -9.96
CA ASN A 290 -1.63 -10.93 -11.38
C ASN A 290 -1.82 -9.53 -11.97
N ILE A 291 -2.91 -8.85 -11.60
CA ILE A 291 -3.18 -7.49 -12.11
C ILE A 291 -2.16 -6.48 -11.59
N VAL A 292 -1.77 -6.60 -10.32
CA VAL A 292 -0.72 -5.77 -9.73
C VAL A 292 0.64 -6.07 -10.37
N LEU A 293 0.95 -7.35 -10.61
CA LEU A 293 2.18 -7.77 -11.28
C LEU A 293 2.26 -7.26 -12.72
N ARG A 294 1.17 -7.30 -13.49
CA ARG A 294 1.13 -6.72 -14.85
C ARG A 294 1.36 -5.23 -14.84
N THR A 295 0.81 -4.54 -13.84
CA THR A 295 1.03 -3.11 -13.65
C THR A 295 2.49 -2.82 -13.34
N ALA A 296 3.07 -3.55 -12.36
CA ALA A 296 4.50 -3.47 -12.05
C ALA A 296 5.36 -3.73 -13.29
N ALA A 297 5.08 -4.80 -14.04
CA ALA A 297 5.81 -5.17 -15.26
C ALA A 297 5.81 -4.07 -16.31
N ARG A 298 4.66 -3.39 -16.52
CA ARG A 298 4.56 -2.26 -17.45
C ARG A 298 5.47 -1.11 -17.05
N HIS A 299 5.53 -0.77 -15.76
CA HIS A 299 6.39 0.29 -15.25
C HIS A 299 7.87 -0.11 -15.23
N THR A 300 8.17 -1.37 -14.88
CA THR A 300 9.51 -1.95 -14.98
C THR A 300 10.07 -1.80 -16.39
N ASN A 301 9.29 -2.12 -17.41
CA ASN A 301 9.74 -2.01 -18.81
C ASN A 301 10.11 -0.57 -19.20
N LYS A 302 9.44 0.44 -18.63
CA LYS A 302 9.76 1.85 -18.86
C LYS A 302 11.03 2.30 -18.14
N GLN A 303 11.23 1.81 -16.91
CA GLN A 303 12.37 2.17 -16.05
C GLN A 303 13.58 1.23 -16.21
N LEU A 304 13.51 0.27 -17.13
CA LEU A 304 14.47 -0.83 -17.25
C LEU A 304 15.91 -0.34 -17.49
N LEU A 305 16.08 0.74 -18.25
CA LEU A 305 17.39 1.34 -18.52
C LEU A 305 18.03 1.97 -17.28
N ASN A 306 17.24 2.35 -16.29
CA ASN A 306 17.70 2.95 -15.02
C ASN A 306 18.01 1.89 -13.95
N MET A 307 17.77 0.61 -14.24
CA MET A 307 18.04 -0.49 -13.32
C MET A 307 19.50 -0.94 -13.35
N LYS A 308 20.00 -1.36 -12.19
CA LYS A 308 21.31 -2.01 -12.01
C LYS A 308 21.13 -3.53 -11.93
N SER A 309 22.25 -4.27 -11.92
CA SER A 309 22.25 -5.73 -11.80
C SER A 309 21.56 -6.22 -10.53
N GLU A 310 21.77 -5.54 -9.41
CA GLU A 310 21.13 -5.83 -8.12
C GLU A 310 19.61 -5.75 -8.21
N ASP A 311 19.09 -4.73 -8.90
CA ASP A 311 17.64 -4.50 -9.05
C ASP A 311 17.00 -5.60 -9.91
N VAL A 312 17.62 -5.93 -11.04
CA VAL A 312 17.14 -6.98 -11.94
C VAL A 312 17.19 -8.35 -11.28
N THR A 313 18.26 -8.63 -10.53
CA THR A 313 18.40 -9.85 -9.72
C THR A 313 17.30 -9.92 -8.66
N TYR A 314 17.07 -8.81 -7.96
CA TYR A 314 16.01 -8.71 -6.96
C TYR A 314 14.64 -9.00 -7.57
N ILE A 315 14.29 -8.34 -8.67
CA ILE A 315 13.02 -8.55 -9.38
C ILE A 315 12.87 -10.03 -9.78
N LEU A 316 13.88 -10.61 -10.45
CA LEU A 316 13.85 -12.01 -10.85
C LEU A 316 13.67 -12.95 -9.65
N SER A 317 14.34 -12.68 -8.53
CA SER A 317 14.21 -13.48 -7.31
C SER A 317 12.80 -13.43 -6.72
N VAL A 318 12.13 -12.29 -6.78
CA VAL A 318 10.74 -12.14 -6.36
C VAL A 318 9.83 -12.95 -7.29
N LEU A 319 10.02 -12.82 -8.61
CA LEU A 319 9.22 -13.50 -9.62
C LEU A 319 9.21 -15.03 -9.43
N THR A 320 10.29 -15.63 -8.94
CA THR A 320 10.36 -17.09 -8.68
C THR A 320 9.28 -17.59 -7.69
N ARG A 321 8.73 -16.70 -6.87
CA ARG A 321 7.70 -17.00 -5.86
C ARG A 321 6.29 -16.67 -6.33
N LEU A 322 6.14 -16.09 -7.52
CA LEU A 322 4.86 -15.64 -8.05
C LEU A 322 4.34 -16.60 -9.12
N THR A 323 3.03 -16.55 -9.33
CA THR A 323 2.37 -17.22 -10.45
C THR A 323 1.99 -16.22 -11.53
N GLY A 324 1.76 -16.68 -12.76
CA GLY A 324 1.27 -15.79 -13.83
C GLY A 324 2.26 -14.72 -14.29
N VAL A 325 3.57 -14.96 -14.15
CA VAL A 325 4.62 -14.01 -14.55
C VAL A 325 4.49 -13.68 -16.05
N PRO A 326 4.34 -12.39 -16.44
CA PRO A 326 4.21 -12.02 -17.85
C PRO A 326 5.45 -12.38 -18.66
N GLN A 327 5.28 -13.12 -19.75
CA GLN A 327 6.41 -13.51 -20.62
C GLN A 327 7.15 -12.30 -21.19
N SER A 328 6.41 -11.22 -21.49
CA SER A 328 7.00 -9.96 -21.97
C SER A 328 7.94 -9.31 -20.96
N LEU A 329 7.66 -9.45 -19.65
CA LEU A 329 8.57 -8.98 -18.60
C LEU A 329 9.87 -9.78 -18.63
N LEU A 330 9.79 -11.12 -18.68
CA LEU A 330 10.97 -11.98 -18.73
C LEU A 330 11.82 -11.71 -19.97
N GLN A 331 11.20 -11.57 -21.14
CA GLN A 331 11.88 -11.19 -22.38
C GLN A 331 12.64 -9.86 -22.26
N ASN A 332 12.07 -8.88 -21.56
CA ASN A 332 12.72 -7.58 -21.39
C ASN A 332 13.87 -7.66 -20.38
N LEU A 333 13.70 -8.39 -19.28
CA LEU A 333 14.76 -8.63 -18.31
C LEU A 333 15.94 -9.38 -18.94
N THR A 334 15.70 -10.41 -19.76
CA THR A 334 16.77 -11.17 -20.43
C THR A 334 17.47 -10.35 -21.52
N LYS A 335 16.74 -9.48 -22.25
CA LYS A 335 17.35 -8.47 -23.13
C LYS A 335 18.24 -7.53 -22.35
N TRP A 336 17.81 -7.04 -21.20
CA TRP A 336 18.63 -6.18 -20.34
C TRP A 336 19.91 -6.89 -19.91
N ILE A 337 19.81 -8.16 -19.48
CA ILE A 337 20.99 -8.98 -19.11
C ILE A 337 21.96 -9.05 -20.29
N ASN A 338 21.48 -9.43 -21.47
CA ASN A 338 22.31 -9.56 -22.67
C ASN A 338 23.03 -8.25 -23.07
N LEU A 339 22.40 -7.10 -22.86
CA LEU A 339 23.00 -5.79 -23.17
C LEU A 339 24.03 -5.37 -22.11
N ASN A 340 23.83 -5.76 -20.86
CA ASN A 340 24.61 -5.27 -19.72
C ASN A 340 25.65 -6.27 -19.18
N LEU A 341 25.90 -7.41 -19.86
CA LEU A 341 26.86 -8.45 -19.41
C LEU A 341 28.23 -7.91 -18.96
N HIS A 342 28.68 -6.80 -19.54
CA HIS A 342 29.98 -6.18 -19.23
C HIS A 342 30.05 -5.51 -17.85
N VAL A 343 28.90 -5.09 -17.29
CA VAL A 343 28.79 -4.45 -15.97
C VAL A 343 28.14 -5.34 -14.91
N VAL A 344 27.59 -6.50 -15.29
CA VAL A 344 26.95 -7.42 -14.34
C VAL A 344 28.03 -8.22 -13.59
N PRO A 345 28.08 -8.17 -12.26
CA PRO A 345 28.97 -9.01 -11.45
C PRO A 345 28.62 -10.50 -11.55
N ASP A 346 29.61 -11.37 -11.44
CA ASP A 346 29.45 -12.83 -11.56
C ASP A 346 28.41 -13.41 -10.58
N ARG A 347 28.36 -12.86 -9.36
CA ARG A 347 27.39 -13.22 -8.32
C ARG A 347 25.96 -12.95 -8.79
N ASP A 348 25.72 -11.75 -9.32
CA ASP A 348 24.40 -11.32 -9.77
C ASP A 348 24.00 -12.13 -11.01
N PHE A 349 24.92 -12.31 -11.96
CA PHE A 349 24.68 -13.14 -13.14
C PHE A 349 24.26 -14.56 -12.76
N SER A 350 25.03 -15.23 -11.88
CA SER A 350 24.69 -16.56 -11.36
C SER A 350 23.31 -16.59 -10.72
N CYS A 351 22.95 -15.57 -9.94
CA CYS A 351 21.63 -15.47 -9.33
C CYS A 351 20.52 -15.29 -10.37
N MET A 352 20.73 -14.45 -11.39
CA MET A 352 19.78 -14.26 -12.49
C MET A 352 19.53 -15.58 -13.24
N ILE A 353 20.58 -16.35 -13.55
CA ILE A 353 20.44 -17.65 -14.24
C ILE A 353 19.74 -18.69 -13.36
N LYS A 354 20.06 -18.75 -12.05
CA LYS A 354 19.30 -19.57 -11.09
C LYS A 354 17.81 -19.20 -11.13
N CYS A 355 17.48 -17.90 -11.14
CA CYS A 355 16.09 -17.44 -11.18
C CYS A 355 15.39 -17.80 -12.49
N LEU A 356 16.01 -17.60 -13.66
CA LEU A 356 15.45 -17.97 -14.96
C LEU A 356 15.16 -19.48 -15.04
N ARG A 357 16.08 -20.31 -14.51
CA ARG A 357 15.86 -21.75 -14.36
C ARG A 357 14.63 -22.07 -13.50
N HIS A 358 14.51 -21.44 -12.33
CA HIS A 358 13.35 -21.64 -11.44
C HIS A 358 12.03 -21.20 -12.07
N LEU A 359 12.07 -20.13 -12.86
CA LEU A 359 10.94 -19.64 -13.65
C LEU A 359 10.64 -20.51 -14.88
N LYS A 360 11.45 -21.55 -15.13
CA LYS A 360 11.38 -22.40 -16.33
C LYS A 360 11.39 -21.58 -17.63
N TYR A 361 12.11 -20.47 -17.62
CA TYR A 361 12.21 -19.56 -18.75
C TYR A 361 13.47 -19.82 -19.54
N ASN A 362 13.32 -20.13 -20.83
CA ASN A 362 14.40 -20.21 -21.80
C ASN A 362 13.95 -19.58 -23.12
N ASP A 363 14.77 -18.70 -23.68
CA ASP A 363 14.56 -18.10 -24.99
C ASP A 363 15.90 -17.87 -25.72
N PRO A 364 15.88 -17.62 -27.04
CA PRO A 364 17.11 -17.41 -27.80
C PRO A 364 17.96 -16.23 -27.31
N VAL A 365 17.35 -15.23 -26.65
CA VAL A 365 18.06 -14.08 -26.09
C VAL A 365 18.85 -14.49 -24.86
N THR A 366 18.28 -15.34 -24.01
CA THR A 366 18.92 -15.91 -22.81
C THR A 366 20.08 -16.80 -23.23
N GLU A 367 19.86 -17.70 -24.19
CA GLU A 367 20.92 -18.58 -24.72
C GLU A 367 22.10 -17.76 -25.26
N LYS A 368 21.81 -16.71 -26.04
CA LYS A 368 22.84 -15.79 -26.56
C LYS A 368 23.56 -15.02 -25.45
N ALA A 369 22.85 -14.61 -24.40
CA ALA A 369 23.44 -13.92 -23.26
C ALA A 369 24.42 -14.83 -22.51
N LEU A 370 24.01 -16.08 -22.26
CA LEU A 370 24.83 -17.12 -21.63
C LEU A 370 26.10 -17.40 -22.44
N GLU A 371 25.95 -17.63 -23.75
CA GLU A 371 27.09 -17.88 -24.62
C GLU A 371 28.06 -16.70 -24.66
N ARG A 372 27.56 -15.46 -24.78
CA ARG A 372 28.41 -14.26 -24.77
C ARG A 372 29.14 -14.08 -23.43
N TYR A 373 28.46 -14.34 -22.32
CA TYR A 373 29.09 -14.26 -21.00
C TYR A 373 30.26 -15.24 -20.90
N ILE A 374 30.06 -16.49 -21.33
CA ILE A 374 31.11 -17.50 -21.32
C ILE A 374 32.27 -17.16 -22.25
N ARG A 375 32.03 -16.62 -23.44
CA ARG A 375 33.12 -16.19 -24.32
C ARG A 375 34.00 -15.09 -23.71
N VAL A 376 33.43 -14.24 -22.86
CA VAL A 376 34.16 -13.13 -22.22
C VAL A 376 34.81 -13.55 -20.90
N ARG A 377 34.15 -14.41 -20.12
CA ARG A 377 34.54 -14.75 -18.74
C ARG A 377 34.94 -16.21 -18.53
N GLY A 378 34.95 -17.04 -19.59
CA GLY A 378 35.09 -18.49 -19.51
C GLY A 378 36.33 -18.99 -18.77
N ALA A 379 37.46 -18.29 -18.92
CA ALA A 379 38.71 -18.64 -18.23
C ALA A 379 38.75 -18.22 -16.75
N SER A 380 37.79 -17.41 -16.28
CA SER A 380 37.72 -16.90 -14.92
C SER A 380 36.40 -17.25 -14.24
N LEU A 381 35.75 -18.35 -14.65
CA LEU A 381 34.51 -18.80 -14.03
C LEU A 381 34.80 -19.29 -12.62
N ASN A 382 33.96 -18.90 -11.66
CA ASN A 382 33.96 -19.48 -10.33
C ASN A 382 33.08 -20.75 -10.30
N GLU A 383 33.32 -21.60 -9.30
CA GLU A 383 32.60 -22.86 -9.07
C GLU A 383 31.07 -22.68 -9.07
N ASP A 384 30.59 -21.63 -8.38
CA ASP A 384 29.17 -21.28 -8.31
C ASP A 384 28.55 -21.07 -9.70
N THR A 385 29.24 -20.35 -10.58
CA THR A 385 28.76 -20.06 -11.95
C THR A 385 28.74 -21.33 -12.79
N VAL A 386 29.77 -22.18 -12.66
CA VAL A 386 29.86 -23.47 -13.38
C VAL A 386 28.71 -24.40 -12.97
N HIS A 387 28.43 -24.51 -11.67
CA HIS A 387 27.29 -25.28 -11.16
C HIS A 387 25.96 -24.78 -11.73
N VAL A 388 25.74 -23.46 -11.72
CA VAL A 388 24.50 -22.86 -12.23
C VAL A 388 24.30 -23.10 -13.71
N LEU A 389 25.35 -22.96 -14.51
CA LEU A 389 25.31 -23.20 -15.94
C LEU A 389 25.05 -24.66 -16.26
N SER A 390 25.71 -25.57 -15.56
CA SER A 390 25.52 -27.02 -15.67
C SER A 390 24.07 -27.41 -15.38
N ASP A 391 23.51 -26.88 -14.29
CA ASP A 391 22.10 -27.10 -13.94
C ASP A 391 21.14 -26.51 -14.98
N TYR A 392 21.44 -25.31 -15.49
CA TYR A 392 20.62 -24.65 -16.49
C TYR A 392 20.59 -25.47 -17.80
N CYS A 393 21.76 -25.87 -18.30
CA CYS A 393 21.90 -26.73 -19.48
C CYS A 393 21.14 -28.05 -19.32
N THR A 394 21.29 -28.71 -18.17
CA THR A 394 20.60 -29.96 -17.87
C THR A 394 19.09 -29.79 -17.83
N ASN A 395 18.59 -28.76 -17.13
CA ASN A 395 17.16 -28.53 -16.95
C ASN A 395 16.43 -28.26 -18.28
N PHE A 396 17.05 -27.49 -19.18
CA PHE A 396 16.47 -27.17 -20.49
C PHE A 396 16.93 -28.08 -21.62
N ARG A 397 17.80 -29.07 -21.34
CA ARG A 397 18.47 -29.92 -22.34
C ARG A 397 19.17 -29.10 -23.43
N TRP A 398 19.69 -27.94 -23.04
CA TRP A 398 20.35 -27.00 -23.94
C TRP A 398 21.77 -27.46 -24.22
N ARG A 399 22.07 -27.75 -25.49
CA ARG A 399 23.36 -28.27 -25.95
C ARG A 399 24.10 -27.20 -26.74
N ASN A 400 24.82 -26.34 -26.03
CA ASN A 400 25.69 -25.34 -26.63
C ASN A 400 27.15 -25.72 -26.39
N GLU A 401 27.90 -25.94 -27.47
CA GLU A 401 29.30 -26.38 -27.39
C GLU A 401 30.17 -25.39 -26.63
N THR A 402 30.02 -24.08 -26.88
CA THR A 402 30.77 -23.03 -26.19
C THR A 402 30.60 -23.11 -24.67
N VAL A 403 29.36 -23.28 -24.20
CA VAL A 403 29.05 -23.33 -22.76
C VAL A 403 29.49 -24.67 -22.16
N LEU A 404 29.20 -25.79 -22.82
CA LEU A 404 29.53 -27.13 -22.31
C LEU A 404 31.05 -27.36 -22.24
N ASN A 405 31.80 -26.88 -23.23
CA ASN A 405 33.26 -26.97 -23.21
C ASN A 405 33.84 -26.13 -22.07
N ALA A 406 33.37 -24.90 -21.87
CA ALA A 406 33.85 -24.06 -20.76
C ALA A 406 33.55 -24.67 -19.37
N VAL A 407 32.37 -25.28 -19.20
CA VAL A 407 32.04 -26.03 -17.98
C VAL A 407 32.96 -27.23 -17.81
N SER A 408 33.25 -27.96 -18.89
CA SER A 408 34.15 -29.11 -18.86
C SER A 408 35.60 -28.72 -18.54
N ASP A 409 36.10 -27.63 -19.12
CA ASP A 409 37.46 -27.14 -18.93
C ASP A 409 37.75 -26.77 -17.47
N PHE A 410 36.74 -26.27 -16.74
CA PHE A 410 36.86 -25.99 -15.31
C PHE A 410 37.30 -27.22 -14.50
N PHE A 411 36.70 -28.38 -14.77
CA PHE A 411 37.03 -29.64 -14.07
C PHE A 411 38.38 -30.23 -14.47
N TYR A 412 38.94 -29.84 -15.63
CA TYR A 412 40.27 -30.26 -16.05
C TYR A 412 41.39 -29.33 -15.55
N GLN A 413 41.05 -28.12 -15.09
CA GLN A 413 42.00 -27.10 -14.63
C GLN A 413 42.18 -27.05 -13.10
N GLU A 414 41.37 -27.77 -12.32
CA GLU A 414 41.60 -27.98 -10.88
C GLU A 414 42.58 -29.15 -10.63
N PRO A 415 43.78 -28.92 -10.05
CA PRO A 415 44.66 -29.99 -9.56
C PRO A 415 44.19 -30.64 -8.25
#